data_AF-K1PZZ2-F1
#
_entry.id   AF-K1PZZ2-F1
#
_cell.length_a   1.000
_cell.length_b   1.000
_cell.length_c   1.000
_cell.angle_alpha   90.00
_cell.angle_beta   90.00
_cell.angle_gamma   90.00
#
_symmetry.space_group_name_H-M   'P 1'
#
loop_
_entity.id
_entity.type
_entity.pdbx_description
1 polymer ?
#
loop_
_entity_poly.entity_id
_entity_poly.type
_entity_poly.pdbx_seq_one_letter_code
_entity_poly.pdbx_strand_id
1 'polypeptide(L)'
;MKCIGITSPGPHAFIIVRSLGRFTQEEEMSIHHFAKYFGERMFQYCIILFTRTDELDNDNISLKSHLSNAPKSLQMFIEKCGGRVIAFNNRLKGDQSGPQVKELLTMIEENVRRNEGKIYTNRVYLEADIEVQKMEKELLKTLREDTDKKLKALKESEEKSGKDEKLKAIYSNLKEKESRVCDDIRKDIAENGFKQAWTFIKSLGLFSNVK
;
A
#
# COMPACT_ATOMS: atom_id res chain seq x y z
N MET A 1 -12.29 -5.21 6.08
CA MET A 1 -10.81 -5.07 6.05
C MET A 1 -10.33 -4.73 4.64
N LYS A 2 -10.70 -3.56 4.10
CA LYS A 2 -10.27 -3.16 2.73
C LYS A 2 -8.76 -2.85 2.68
N CYS A 3 -8.23 -2.23 3.74
CA CYS A 3 -6.81 -1.89 3.85
C CYS A 3 -5.88 -3.09 3.63
N ILE A 4 -6.14 -4.23 4.27
CA ILE A 4 -5.31 -5.44 4.15
C ILE A 4 -5.20 -5.92 2.70
N GLY A 5 -6.27 -5.85 1.92
CA GLY A 5 -6.21 -6.24 0.51
C GLY A 5 -5.46 -5.25 -0.37
N ILE A 6 -5.61 -3.95 -0.10
CA ILE A 6 -4.87 -2.90 -0.81
C ILE A 6 -3.37 -3.01 -0.52
N THR A 7 -3.01 -3.31 0.73
CA THR A 7 -1.62 -3.38 1.19
C THR A 7 -1.03 -4.79 1.19
N SER A 8 -1.72 -5.78 0.63
CA SER A 8 -1.20 -7.15 0.44
C SER A 8 -0.03 -7.15 -0.56
N PRO A 9 1.03 -7.96 -0.34
CA PRO A 9 1.24 -9.00 0.68
C PRO A 9 1.49 -8.51 2.12
N GLY A 10 1.66 -7.20 2.30
CA GLY A 10 1.90 -6.56 3.58
C GLY A 10 2.63 -5.23 3.45
N PRO A 11 2.48 -4.30 4.42
CA PRO A 11 3.14 -3.00 4.39
C PRO A 11 4.64 -3.08 4.73
N HIS A 12 5.41 -2.17 4.13
CA HIS A 12 6.83 -1.92 4.47
C HIS A 12 7.00 -1.16 5.80
N ALA A 13 6.03 -0.30 6.12
CA ALA A 13 5.99 0.45 7.36
C ALA A 13 4.55 0.79 7.74
N PHE A 14 4.28 0.90 9.04
CA PHE A 14 3.07 1.49 9.58
C PHE A 14 3.39 2.89 10.07
N ILE A 15 2.71 3.91 9.54
CA ILE A 15 2.87 5.29 9.99
C ILE A 15 1.75 5.62 10.97
N ILE A 16 2.10 5.85 12.23
CA ILE A 16 1.15 6.23 13.28
C ILE A 16 1.22 7.73 13.44
N VAL A 17 0.21 8.41 12.91
CA VAL A 17 0.12 9.87 12.89
C VAL A 17 -0.54 10.37 14.17
N ARG A 18 0.09 11.34 14.84
CA ARG A 18 -0.44 12.00 16.03
C ARG A 18 0.00 13.47 16.07
N SER A 19 -0.76 14.33 16.73
CA SER A 19 -0.33 15.70 17.04
C SER A 19 0.53 15.73 18.30
N LEU A 20 1.41 16.73 18.43
CA LEU A 20 2.21 17.00 19.64
C LEU A 20 1.41 17.30 20.93
N GLY A 21 0.09 17.26 20.87
CA GLY A 21 -0.78 17.38 22.03
C GLY A 21 -0.66 16.19 23.01
N ARG A 22 -1.62 16.13 23.95
CA ARG A 22 -1.63 15.12 25.02
C ARG A 22 -1.78 13.71 24.44
N PHE A 23 -0.95 12.79 24.94
CA PHE A 23 -1.17 11.36 24.73
C PHE A 23 -2.39 10.91 25.53
N THR A 24 -3.47 10.53 24.87
CA THR A 24 -4.73 10.16 25.53
C THR A 24 -4.83 8.66 25.77
N GLN A 25 -5.67 8.27 26.73
CA GLN A 25 -5.99 6.87 26.97
C GLN A 25 -6.62 6.21 25.73
N GLU A 26 -7.35 6.97 24.91
CA GLU A 26 -7.94 6.49 23.65
C GLU A 26 -6.86 6.12 22.63
N GLU A 27 -5.82 6.95 22.49
CA GLU A 27 -4.69 6.65 21.62
C GLU A 27 -3.95 5.41 22.11
N GLU A 28 -3.75 5.26 23.43
CA GLU A 28 -3.13 4.07 24.03
C GLU A 28 -3.96 2.80 23.77
N MET A 29 -5.28 2.85 24.00
CA MET A 29 -6.18 1.73 23.72
C MET A 29 -6.19 1.37 22.24
N SER A 30 -6.16 2.36 21.35
CA SER A 30 -6.11 2.13 19.90
C SER A 30 -4.86 1.36 19.51
N ILE A 31 -3.69 1.76 20.02
CA ILE A 31 -2.43 1.06 19.79
C ILE A 31 -2.50 -0.38 20.31
N HIS A 32 -3.07 -0.60 21.50
CA HIS A 32 -3.21 -1.94 22.07
C HIS A 32 -4.14 -2.82 21.24
N HIS A 33 -5.23 -2.26 20.72
CA HIS A 33 -6.11 -2.97 19.77
C HIS A 33 -5.37 -3.33 18.49
N PHE A 34 -4.61 -2.42 17.89
CA PHE A 34 -3.79 -2.71 16.71
C PHE A 34 -2.80 -3.85 16.99
N ALA A 35 -2.09 -3.81 18.12
CA ALA A 35 -1.18 -4.88 18.53
C ALA A 35 -1.90 -6.22 18.76
N LYS A 36 -3.14 -6.22 19.24
CA LYS A 36 -3.94 -7.44 19.37
C LYS A 36 -4.29 -8.06 18.01
N TYR A 37 -4.55 -7.23 16.99
CA TYR A 37 -4.90 -7.70 15.64
C TYR A 37 -3.69 -8.08 14.79
N PHE A 38 -2.60 -7.31 14.87
CA PHE A 38 -1.40 -7.49 14.06
C PHE A 38 -0.27 -8.23 14.82
N GLY A 39 -0.40 -8.38 16.13
CA GLY A 39 0.64 -8.95 16.97
C GLY A 39 1.77 -7.96 17.25
N GLU A 40 2.51 -8.18 18.34
CA GLU A 40 3.58 -7.27 18.80
C GLU A 40 4.69 -7.05 17.76
N ARG A 41 4.88 -7.97 16.80
CA ARG A 41 5.85 -7.78 15.70
C ARG A 41 5.56 -6.55 14.85
N MET A 42 4.33 -6.06 14.81
CA MET A 42 4.00 -4.84 14.06
C MET A 42 4.87 -3.65 14.46
N PHE A 43 5.27 -3.57 15.74
CA PHE A 43 6.04 -2.44 16.25
C PHE A 43 7.42 -2.33 15.60
N GLN A 44 7.99 -3.45 15.12
CA GLN A 44 9.24 -3.48 14.35
C GLN A 44 9.13 -2.73 13.01
N TYR A 45 7.90 -2.51 12.53
CA TYR A 45 7.58 -1.82 11.28
C TYR A 45 6.94 -0.44 11.50
N CYS A 46 6.71 -0.04 12.75
CA CYS A 46 6.04 1.22 13.07
C CYS A 46 7.00 2.41 13.08
N ILE A 47 6.54 3.53 12.53
CA ILE A 47 7.13 4.86 12.62
C ILE A 47 6.07 5.79 13.21
N ILE A 48 6.42 6.57 14.22
CA ILE A 48 5.50 7.54 14.84
C ILE A 48 5.75 8.91 14.20
N LEU A 49 4.73 9.47 13.56
CA LEU A 49 4.78 10.77 12.91
C LEU A 49 4.04 11.79 13.77
N PHE A 50 4.78 12.79 14.26
CA PHE A 50 4.26 13.91 15.04
C PHE A 50 3.93 15.07 14.12
N THR A 51 2.70 15.56 14.22
CA THR A 51 2.17 16.72 13.48
C THR A 51 2.01 17.93 14.41
N ARG A 52 1.74 19.10 13.81
CA ARG A 52 1.67 20.41 14.49
C ARG A 52 3.01 20.85 15.10
N THR A 53 4.10 20.53 14.40
CA THR A 53 5.47 20.82 14.86
C THR A 53 5.82 22.30 14.77
N ASP A 54 4.99 23.11 14.12
CA ASP A 54 5.02 24.57 14.20
C ASP A 54 4.95 25.09 15.64
N GLU A 55 4.31 24.35 16.57
CA GLU A 55 4.29 24.70 18.00
C GLU A 55 5.66 24.55 18.66
N LEU A 56 6.45 23.55 18.25
CA LEU A 56 7.80 23.35 18.75
C LEU A 56 8.76 24.42 18.25
N ASP A 57 8.62 24.81 16.98
CA ASP A 57 9.45 25.84 16.36
C ASP A 57 9.25 27.20 17.04
N ASN A 58 8.00 27.55 17.38
CA ASN A 58 7.67 28.80 18.09
C ASN A 58 8.33 28.86 19.47
N ASP A 59 8.41 27.72 20.17
CA ASP A 59 8.97 27.63 21.51
C ASP A 59 10.49 27.32 21.51
N ASN A 60 11.12 27.19 20.32
CA ASN A 60 12.50 26.74 20.14
C ASN A 60 12.81 25.38 20.83
N ILE A 61 11.84 24.48 20.87
CA ILE A 61 11.95 23.17 21.52
C ILE A 61 12.22 22.11 20.45
N SER A 62 13.25 21.28 20.60
CA SER A 62 13.42 20.13 19.71
C SER A 62 12.40 19.03 20.02
N LEU A 63 11.98 18.25 19.01
CA LEU A 63 11.12 17.08 19.21
C LEU A 63 11.69 16.14 20.28
N LYS A 64 13.01 15.92 20.29
CA LYS A 64 13.69 15.10 21.30
C LYS A 64 13.49 15.63 22.73
N SER A 65 13.60 16.94 22.93
CA SER A 65 13.36 17.58 24.23
C SER A 65 11.90 17.43 24.67
N HIS A 66 10.96 17.68 23.76
CA HIS A 66 9.54 17.49 24.02
C HIS A 66 9.21 16.04 24.45
N LEU A 67 9.72 15.05 23.70
CA LEU A 67 9.46 13.63 23.99
C LEU A 67 10.14 13.13 25.28
N SER A 68 11.24 13.75 25.70
CA SER A 68 11.89 13.42 26.97
C SER A 68 11.01 13.77 28.19
N ASN A 69 10.15 14.78 28.04
CA ASN A 69 9.19 15.23 29.05
C ASN A 69 7.79 14.60 28.88
N ALA A 70 7.60 13.75 27.89
CA ALA A 70 6.30 13.13 27.61
C ALA A 70 5.88 12.11 28.69
N PRO A 71 4.58 11.76 28.80
CA PRO A 71 4.13 10.69 29.68
C PRO A 71 4.89 9.37 29.46
N LYS A 72 5.11 8.61 30.53
CA LYS A 72 5.88 7.35 30.46
C LYS A 72 5.29 6.33 29.48
N SER A 73 3.97 6.27 29.36
CA SER A 73 3.30 5.39 28.40
C SER A 73 3.67 5.74 26.94
N LEU A 74 3.81 7.02 26.60
CA LEU A 74 4.27 7.44 25.28
C LEU A 74 5.76 7.09 25.07
N GLN A 75 6.61 7.32 26.06
CA GLN A 75 8.03 6.96 25.99
C GLN A 75 8.21 5.46 25.73
N MET A 76 7.51 4.61 26.48
CA MET A 76 7.52 3.15 26.30
C MET A 76 7.01 2.73 24.92
N PHE A 77 5.98 3.42 24.40
CA PHE A 77 5.48 3.13 23.07
C PHE A 77 6.49 3.49 21.96
N ILE A 78 7.18 4.63 22.10
CA ILE A 78 8.27 5.01 21.18
C ILE A 78 9.40 3.98 21.22
N GLU A 79 9.74 3.49 22.42
CA GLU A 79 10.75 2.45 22.61
C GLU A 79 10.36 1.13 21.95
N LYS A 80 9.09 0.69 22.07
CA LYS A 80 8.58 -0.48 21.33
C LYS A 80 8.73 -0.30 19.81
N CYS A 81 8.54 0.92 19.32
CA CYS A 81 8.77 1.31 17.93
C CYS A 81 10.26 1.58 17.62
N GLY A 82 11.20 1.09 18.44
CA GLY A 82 12.64 1.21 18.21
C GLY A 82 13.15 2.65 18.10
N GLY A 83 12.45 3.61 18.73
CA GLY A 83 12.80 5.03 18.69
C GLY A 83 12.49 5.74 17.37
N ARG A 84 11.76 5.12 16.45
CA ARG A 84 11.44 5.69 15.14
C ARG A 84 10.35 6.77 15.26
N VAL A 85 10.78 8.02 15.36
CA VAL A 85 9.91 9.20 15.44
C VAL A 85 10.31 10.24 14.40
N ILE A 86 9.34 10.91 13.79
CA ILE A 86 9.57 11.98 12.82
C ILE A 86 8.62 13.16 13.07
N ALA A 87 9.11 14.38 12.88
CA ALA A 87 8.35 15.62 12.93
C ALA A 87 7.81 15.96 11.54
N PHE A 88 6.55 16.43 11.46
CA PHE A 88 5.92 16.81 10.21
C PHE A 88 5.06 18.06 10.36
N ASN A 89 5.38 19.10 9.57
CA ASN A 89 4.60 20.32 9.49
C ASN A 89 3.71 20.28 8.23
N ASN A 90 2.42 19.99 8.43
CA ASN A 90 1.41 19.91 7.37
C ASN A 90 1.02 21.28 6.78
N ARG A 91 1.51 22.40 7.33
CA ARG A 91 1.28 23.74 6.79
C ARG A 91 2.23 24.07 5.64
N LEU A 92 3.38 23.41 5.55
CA LEU A 92 4.36 23.62 4.47
C LEU A 92 3.76 23.21 3.11
N LYS A 93 4.04 24.01 2.07
CA LYS A 93 3.53 23.81 0.71
C LYS A 93 4.66 23.83 -0.31
N GLY A 94 4.42 23.17 -1.45
CA GLY A 94 5.37 23.12 -2.57
C GLY A 94 6.74 22.63 -2.11
N ASP A 95 7.80 23.27 -2.58
CA ASP A 95 9.19 22.87 -2.32
C ASP A 95 9.57 22.87 -0.84
N GLN A 96 8.84 23.60 0.01
CA GLN A 96 9.09 23.64 1.45
C GLN A 96 8.77 22.31 2.16
N SER A 97 7.87 21.49 1.61
CA SER A 97 7.57 20.17 2.18
C SER A 97 8.54 19.08 1.72
N GLY A 98 9.34 19.33 0.67
CA GLY A 98 10.28 18.37 0.11
C GLY A 98 11.25 17.75 1.14
N PRO A 99 11.91 18.56 2.00
CA PRO A 99 12.84 18.05 3.01
C PRO A 99 12.21 17.05 3.99
N GLN A 100 11.04 17.35 4.57
CA GLN A 100 10.38 16.45 5.54
C GLN A 100 9.86 15.16 4.86
N VAL A 101 9.41 15.24 3.61
CA VAL A 101 9.03 14.04 2.83
C VAL A 101 10.24 13.16 2.58
N LYS A 102 11.38 13.75 2.19
CA LYS A 102 12.64 13.03 1.99
C LYS A 102 13.12 12.36 3.28
N GLU A 103 13.02 13.04 4.41
CA GLU A 103 13.36 12.49 5.72
C GLU A 103 12.47 11.29 6.08
N LEU A 104 11.16 11.39 5.84
CA LEU A 104 10.21 10.28 6.05
C LEU A 104 10.56 9.06 5.18
N LEU A 105 10.81 9.28 3.88
CA LEU A 105 11.19 8.21 2.96
C LEU A 105 12.51 7.54 3.38
N THR A 106 13.50 8.33 3.78
CA THR A 106 14.79 7.82 4.31
C THR A 106 14.55 6.95 5.55
N MET A 107 13.68 7.37 6.46
CA MET A 107 13.33 6.59 7.65
C MET A 107 12.60 5.28 7.31
N ILE A 108 11.74 5.29 6.30
CA ILE A 108 11.06 4.08 5.80
C ILE A 108 12.09 3.12 5.19
N GLU A 109 13.00 3.61 4.35
CA GLU A 109 14.06 2.79 3.75
C GLU A 109 14.97 2.16 4.82
N GLU A 110 15.37 2.94 5.83
CA GLU A 110 16.11 2.41 6.98
C GLU A 110 15.32 1.35 7.73
N ASN A 111 14.02 1.56 7.94
CA ASN A 111 13.16 0.60 8.60
C ASN A 111 13.06 -0.71 7.80
N VAL A 112 12.93 -0.63 6.48
CA VAL A 112 12.95 -1.80 5.59
C VAL A 112 14.30 -2.53 5.70
N ARG A 113 15.41 -1.80 5.69
CA ARG A 113 16.75 -2.39 5.85
C ARG A 113 16.93 -3.08 7.21
N ARG A 114 16.44 -2.47 8.30
CA ARG A 114 16.46 -3.07 9.65
C ARG A 114 15.63 -4.35 9.73
N ASN A 115 14.58 -4.46 8.92
CA ASN A 115 13.76 -5.66 8.77
C ASN A 115 14.26 -6.58 7.64
N GLU A 116 15.54 -6.49 7.24
CA GLU A 116 16.17 -7.35 6.22
C GLU A 116 15.48 -7.32 4.84
N GLY A 117 14.86 -6.18 4.49
CA GLY A 117 14.08 -6.06 3.26
C GLY A 117 12.71 -6.74 3.31
N LYS A 118 12.34 -7.37 4.44
CA LYS A 118 11.05 -8.06 4.59
C LYS A 118 9.95 -7.04 4.84
N ILE A 119 8.78 -7.32 4.28
CA ILE A 119 7.52 -6.65 4.63
C ILE A 119 6.94 -7.23 5.93
N TYR A 120 6.07 -6.47 6.59
CA TYR A 120 5.27 -7.03 7.67
C TYR A 120 4.22 -7.99 7.09
N THR A 121 4.07 -9.17 7.68
CA THR A 121 2.99 -10.10 7.32
C THR A 121 2.47 -10.87 8.54
N ASN A 122 1.22 -11.32 8.46
CA ASN A 122 0.59 -12.22 9.41
C ASN A 122 -0.42 -13.12 8.68
N ARG A 123 -1.17 -13.95 9.43
CA ARG A 123 -2.15 -14.87 8.83
C ARG A 123 -3.16 -14.16 7.92
N VAL A 124 -3.66 -13.00 8.34
CA VAL A 124 -4.69 -12.26 7.60
C VAL A 124 -4.11 -11.67 6.30
N TYR A 125 -2.87 -11.18 6.34
CA TYR A 125 -2.16 -10.74 5.13
C TYR A 125 -1.84 -11.89 4.18
N LEU A 126 -1.44 -13.06 4.70
CA LEU A 126 -1.18 -14.25 3.88
C LEU A 126 -2.44 -14.73 3.17
N GLU A 127 -3.57 -14.80 3.87
CA GLU A 127 -4.87 -15.14 3.29
C GLU A 127 -5.27 -14.14 2.20
N ALA A 128 -5.13 -12.84 2.47
CA ALA A 128 -5.38 -11.78 1.49
C ALA A 128 -4.49 -11.92 0.25
N ASP A 129 -3.21 -12.22 0.43
CA ASP A 129 -2.24 -12.34 -0.66
C ASP A 129 -2.55 -13.51 -1.58
N ILE A 130 -2.93 -14.66 -1.00
CA ILE A 130 -3.38 -15.82 -1.77
C ILE A 130 -4.58 -15.47 -2.65
N GLU A 131 -5.55 -14.71 -2.12
CA GLU A 131 -6.73 -14.29 -2.91
C GLU A 131 -6.37 -13.26 -3.98
N VAL A 132 -5.47 -12.31 -3.69
CA VAL A 132 -4.95 -11.36 -4.70
C VAL A 132 -4.22 -12.09 -5.82
N GLN A 133 -3.31 -13.00 -5.51
CA GLN A 133 -2.58 -13.77 -6.51
C GLN A 133 -3.52 -14.64 -7.37
N LYS A 134 -4.59 -15.19 -6.80
CA LYS A 134 -5.64 -15.89 -7.57
C LYS A 134 -6.34 -14.96 -8.54
N MET A 135 -6.73 -13.75 -8.10
CA MET A 135 -7.33 -12.73 -8.96
C MET A 135 -6.41 -12.35 -10.12
N GLU A 136 -5.14 -12.10 -9.83
CA GLU A 136 -4.13 -11.74 -10.82
C GLU A 136 -3.96 -12.84 -11.86
N LYS A 137 -3.82 -14.09 -11.40
CA LYS A 137 -3.65 -15.25 -12.29
C LYS A 137 -4.83 -15.45 -13.22
N GLU A 138 -6.06 -15.38 -12.70
CA GLU A 138 -7.26 -15.56 -13.51
C GLU A 138 -7.42 -14.42 -14.52
N LEU A 139 -7.20 -13.16 -14.11
CA LEU A 139 -7.29 -12.02 -15.02
C LEU A 139 -6.23 -12.10 -16.14
N LEU A 140 -4.99 -12.44 -15.81
CA LEU A 140 -3.92 -12.64 -16.81
C LEU A 140 -4.27 -13.76 -17.79
N LYS A 141 -4.82 -14.87 -17.30
CA LYS A 141 -5.27 -15.98 -18.15
C LYS A 141 -6.32 -15.49 -19.15
N THR A 142 -7.34 -14.77 -18.71
CA THR A 142 -8.40 -14.33 -19.63
C THR A 142 -7.92 -13.26 -20.60
N LEU A 143 -7.02 -12.36 -20.18
CA LEU A 143 -6.39 -11.38 -21.08
C LEU A 143 -5.63 -12.05 -22.22
N ARG A 144 -4.93 -13.15 -21.94
CA ARG A 144 -4.20 -13.93 -22.94
C ARG A 144 -5.15 -14.67 -23.88
N GLU A 145 -6.17 -15.34 -23.34
CA GLU A 145 -7.19 -16.02 -24.15
C GLU A 145 -7.90 -15.05 -25.10
N ASP A 146 -8.24 -13.86 -24.65
CA ASP A 146 -8.85 -12.83 -25.50
C ASP A 146 -7.89 -12.24 -26.53
N THR A 147 -6.61 -12.17 -26.19
CA THR A 147 -5.56 -11.80 -27.16
C THR A 147 -5.41 -12.88 -28.22
N ASP A 148 -5.37 -14.15 -27.84
CA ASP A 148 -5.28 -15.28 -28.77
C ASP A 148 -6.46 -15.32 -29.74
N LYS A 149 -7.69 -15.07 -29.24
CA LYS A 149 -8.89 -14.93 -30.10
C LYS A 149 -8.71 -13.80 -31.12
N LYS A 150 -8.21 -12.63 -30.70
CA LYS A 150 -7.94 -11.49 -31.59
C LYS A 150 -6.86 -11.80 -32.61
N LEU A 151 -5.79 -12.48 -32.20
CA LEU A 151 -4.70 -12.91 -33.08
C LEU A 151 -5.19 -13.91 -34.13
N LYS A 152 -6.06 -14.86 -33.74
CA LYS A 152 -6.67 -15.82 -34.66
C LYS A 152 -7.57 -15.10 -35.68
N ALA A 153 -8.46 -14.22 -35.23
CA ALA A 153 -9.32 -13.44 -36.12
C ALA A 153 -8.52 -12.55 -37.09
N LEU A 154 -7.40 -11.97 -36.65
CA LEU A 154 -6.51 -11.19 -37.52
C LEU A 154 -5.82 -12.05 -38.59
N LYS A 155 -5.43 -13.29 -38.25
CA LYS A 155 -4.83 -14.24 -39.20
C LYS A 155 -5.82 -14.69 -40.28
N GLU A 156 -7.06 -14.94 -39.88
CA GLU A 156 -8.16 -15.37 -40.75
C GLU A 156 -8.72 -14.25 -41.65
N SER A 157 -8.45 -12.97 -41.33
CA SER A 157 -8.81 -11.84 -42.18
C SER A 157 -8.07 -11.83 -43.52
N GLU A 158 -8.77 -11.57 -44.62
CA GLU A 158 -8.21 -11.49 -45.98
C GLU A 158 -7.40 -10.20 -46.23
N GLU A 159 -7.54 -9.19 -45.36
CA GLU A 159 -6.90 -7.87 -45.52
C GLU A 159 -5.39 -7.94 -45.24
N LYS A 160 -4.56 -7.99 -46.27
CA LYS A 160 -3.08 -8.08 -46.14
C LYS A 160 -2.42 -6.77 -45.69
N SER A 161 -3.05 -5.63 -45.97
CA SER A 161 -2.51 -4.31 -45.63
C SER A 161 -2.58 -4.05 -44.12
N GLY A 162 -1.48 -3.55 -43.54
CA GLY A 162 -1.44 -3.17 -42.12
C GLY A 162 -1.49 -4.32 -41.12
N LYS A 163 -1.37 -5.60 -41.55
CA LYS A 163 -1.39 -6.76 -40.63
C LYS A 163 -0.30 -6.71 -39.57
N ASP A 164 0.92 -6.35 -39.96
CA ASP A 164 2.05 -6.26 -39.03
C ASP A 164 1.87 -5.16 -37.99
N GLU A 165 1.26 -4.04 -38.39
CA GLU A 165 0.96 -2.93 -37.50
C GLU A 165 -0.16 -3.29 -36.52
N LYS A 166 -1.25 -3.92 -37.01
CA LYS A 166 -2.31 -4.47 -36.16
C LYS A 166 -1.77 -5.52 -35.18
N LEU A 167 -0.85 -6.38 -35.63
CA LEU A 167 -0.20 -7.38 -34.79
C LEU A 167 0.62 -6.74 -33.66
N LYS A 168 1.45 -5.74 -33.99
CA LYS A 168 2.21 -4.96 -33.00
C LYS A 168 1.30 -4.27 -32.00
N ALA A 169 0.21 -3.67 -32.46
CA ALA A 169 -0.77 -3.01 -31.59
C ALA A 169 -1.42 -3.98 -30.60
N ILE A 170 -1.78 -5.19 -31.04
CA ILE A 170 -2.35 -6.23 -30.15
C ILE A 170 -1.36 -6.61 -29.04
N TYR A 171 -0.09 -6.89 -29.38
CA TYR A 171 0.91 -7.23 -28.37
C TYR A 171 1.24 -6.08 -27.42
N SER A 172 1.30 -4.84 -27.93
CA SER A 172 1.50 -3.65 -27.11
C SER A 172 0.36 -3.47 -26.09
N ASN A 173 -0.88 -3.63 -26.56
CA ASN A 173 -2.06 -3.56 -25.69
C ASN A 173 -2.10 -4.69 -24.65
N LEU A 174 -1.69 -5.91 -25.01
CA LEU A 174 -1.58 -7.01 -24.04
C LEU A 174 -0.56 -6.66 -22.95
N LYS A 175 0.64 -6.22 -23.34
CA LYS A 175 1.71 -5.85 -22.40
C LYS A 175 1.28 -4.73 -21.45
N GLU A 176 0.59 -3.71 -21.96
CA GLU A 176 0.05 -2.63 -21.14
C GLU A 176 -0.98 -3.14 -20.14
N LYS A 177 -1.93 -3.97 -20.59
CA LYS A 177 -2.95 -4.56 -19.71
C LYS A 177 -2.34 -5.46 -18.64
N GLU A 178 -1.41 -6.35 -19.02
CA GLU A 178 -0.69 -7.21 -18.07
C GLU A 178 0.05 -6.38 -17.01
N SER A 179 0.69 -5.28 -17.41
CA SER A 179 1.39 -4.37 -16.49
C SER A 179 0.46 -3.67 -15.50
N ARG A 180 -0.84 -3.59 -15.80
CA ARG A 180 -1.84 -2.89 -14.98
C ARG A 180 -2.68 -3.82 -14.10
N VAL A 181 -2.58 -5.14 -14.28
CA VAL A 181 -3.41 -6.12 -13.56
C VAL A 181 -3.38 -5.90 -12.05
N CYS A 182 -2.20 -5.77 -11.46
CA CYS A 182 -2.06 -5.59 -10.02
C CYS A 182 -2.72 -4.29 -9.53
N ASP A 183 -2.56 -3.20 -10.26
CA ASP A 183 -3.10 -1.88 -9.90
C ASP A 183 -4.62 -1.84 -10.06
N ASP A 184 -5.14 -2.41 -11.15
CA ASP A 184 -6.58 -2.49 -11.41
C ASP A 184 -7.27 -3.36 -10.33
N ILE A 185 -6.67 -4.49 -9.93
CA ILE A 185 -7.17 -5.34 -8.83
C ILE A 185 -7.14 -4.59 -7.50
N ARG A 186 -6.03 -3.92 -7.16
CA ARG A 186 -5.93 -3.16 -5.91
C ARG A 186 -6.93 -2.01 -5.85
N LYS A 187 -7.14 -1.31 -6.97
CA LYS A 187 -8.14 -0.25 -7.08
C LYS A 187 -9.54 -0.80 -6.85
N ASP A 188 -9.89 -1.92 -7.47
CA ASP A 188 -11.18 -2.57 -7.31
C ASP A 188 -11.40 -3.09 -5.87
N ILE A 189 -10.38 -3.66 -5.23
CA ILE A 189 -10.43 -4.00 -3.81
C ILE A 189 -10.66 -2.76 -2.93
N ALA A 190 -10.06 -1.62 -3.27
CA ALA A 190 -10.25 -0.38 -2.53
C ALA A 190 -11.69 0.13 -2.63
N GLU A 191 -12.24 0.14 -3.84
CA GLU A 191 -13.60 0.63 -4.12
C GLU A 191 -14.65 -0.34 -3.57
N ASN A 192 -14.52 -1.63 -3.90
CA ASN A 192 -15.58 -2.61 -3.77
C ASN A 192 -15.32 -3.64 -2.66
N GLY A 193 -14.06 -3.87 -2.28
CA GLY A 193 -13.66 -4.91 -1.33
C GLY A 193 -13.62 -6.31 -1.96
N PHE A 194 -12.96 -7.27 -1.31
CA PHE A 194 -12.64 -8.58 -1.91
C PHE A 194 -13.80 -9.34 -2.59
N LYS A 195 -14.96 -9.45 -1.93
CA LYS A 195 -16.09 -10.22 -2.46
C LYS A 195 -16.65 -9.60 -3.73
N GLN A 196 -16.83 -8.28 -3.69
CA GLN A 196 -17.35 -7.52 -4.82
C GLN A 196 -16.30 -7.38 -5.93
N ALA A 197 -15.02 -7.25 -5.57
CA ALA A 197 -13.93 -7.19 -6.51
C ALA A 197 -13.84 -8.47 -7.37
N TRP A 198 -13.91 -9.63 -6.72
CA TRP A 198 -13.99 -10.92 -7.43
C TRP A 198 -15.20 -11.00 -8.39
N THR A 199 -16.34 -10.44 -7.99
CA THR A 199 -17.55 -10.42 -8.81
C THR A 199 -17.41 -9.44 -9.97
N PHE A 200 -16.78 -8.29 -9.74
CA PHE A 200 -16.48 -7.28 -10.76
C PHE A 200 -15.53 -7.84 -11.83
N ILE A 201 -14.42 -8.48 -11.42
CA ILE A 201 -13.48 -9.16 -12.32
C ILE A 201 -14.21 -10.18 -13.21
N LYS A 202 -15.13 -10.95 -12.65
CA LYS A 202 -15.98 -11.87 -13.42
C LYS A 202 -16.96 -11.15 -14.36
N SER A 203 -17.45 -9.98 -13.96
CA SER A 203 -18.44 -9.18 -14.71
C SER A 203 -17.87 -8.35 -15.85
N LEU A 204 -16.55 -8.13 -15.92
CA LEU A 204 -15.86 -7.37 -16.98
C LEU A 204 -16.00 -7.97 -18.40
N GLY A 205 -16.93 -8.90 -18.64
CA GLY A 205 -17.25 -9.44 -19.97
C GLY A 205 -16.19 -10.38 -20.55
N LEU A 206 -15.08 -10.57 -19.85
CA LEU A 206 -14.02 -11.53 -20.14
C LEU A 206 -14.50 -13.00 -20.03
N PHE A 207 -15.61 -13.24 -19.33
CA PHE A 207 -16.33 -14.52 -19.35
C PHE A 207 -17.67 -14.36 -20.07
N SER A 208 -17.62 -14.05 -21.37
CA SER A 208 -18.74 -14.32 -22.26
C SER A 208 -18.58 -15.74 -22.83
N ASN A 209 -19.33 -16.67 -22.24
CA ASN A 209 -19.51 -18.08 -22.63
C ASN A 209 -18.45 -19.09 -22.16
N VAL A 210 -18.64 -19.61 -20.95
CA VAL A 210 -18.50 -21.05 -20.73
C VAL A 210 -19.78 -21.50 -20.04
N LYS A 211 -20.59 -22.30 -20.75
CA LYS A 211 -21.76 -22.99 -20.22
C LYS A 211 -21.34 -24.09 -19.26
#